data_AF-A0A2H0S477-F1
#
_entry.id   AF-A0A2H0S477-F1
#
_cell.length_a   1.000
_cell.length_b   1.000
_cell.length_c   1.000
_cell.angle_alpha   90.00
_cell.angle_beta   90.00
_cell.angle_gamma   90.00
#
_symmetry.space_group_name_H-M   'P 1'
#
loop_
_entity.id
_entity.type
_entity.pdbx_description
1 polymer ?
#
loop_
_entity_poly.entity_id
_entity_poly.type
_entity_poly.pdbx_seq_one_letter_code
_entity_poly.pdbx_strand_id
1 'polypeptide(L)'
;MTQKISSESSILPEQSNLWAMKKLSFSDEAARLVQKEVPTTRIHYADTIEGVWEGIAGGDYGVVPVENSSKGPVWKHLNQLRDNSSEAICGEIELHVRMCLGVLPNTDLQDISYVHSHPMGIAQCGDALAELGLTDKNHVIEAVTADAPQHVAELKDPHRICLASRLAIEEWGLNVLREDMANQKGVGNITQFYLMHMNGGVDLPDIQKEHHAAIVIPEKDGIGILHNILGIIRNAGTDLRSLHSQKIDGGDGYRFFMEMDSCRDGTAFELMRRKLENCSAVRAMQWLGSWNHHIASPSIGMGNSAYERADRIVQGSELDTSRRYHCVEVIPDNYPGVLFDITGDIATSDVNLTSIHSRPIGPKTYAFLLEMDASKTSPSRMNILFNQLRYNSHIRNVVWICSTDSLKELQALEPVEP
;
A
#
# COMPACT_ATOMS: atom_id res chain seq x y z
N MET A 1 -31.15 -20.00 25.57
CA MET A 1 -30.16 -19.19 26.29
C MET A 1 -29.10 -18.79 25.29
N THR A 2 -29.24 -17.60 24.72
CA THR A 2 -28.34 -17.02 23.73
C THR A 2 -27.16 -16.44 24.50
N GLN A 3 -26.04 -17.16 24.55
CA GLN A 3 -24.79 -16.57 25.04
C GLN A 3 -24.37 -15.49 24.04
N LYS A 4 -24.49 -14.23 24.46
CA LYS A 4 -23.66 -13.14 23.92
C LYS A 4 -22.20 -13.57 24.14
N ILE A 5 -21.53 -13.98 23.08
CA ILE A 5 -20.07 -14.07 23.06
C ILE A 5 -19.60 -12.61 23.03
N SER A 6 -18.98 -12.17 24.13
CA SER A 6 -18.39 -10.84 24.28
C SER A 6 -17.24 -10.67 23.28
N SER A 7 -17.36 -9.66 22.42
CA SER A 7 -16.44 -9.26 21.36
C SER A 7 -15.29 -8.39 21.87
N GLU A 8 -14.52 -8.88 22.84
CA GLU A 8 -13.33 -8.17 23.34
C GLU A 8 -12.09 -9.06 23.18
N SER A 9 -11.72 -9.38 21.94
CA SER A 9 -10.34 -9.83 21.67
C SER A 9 -9.49 -8.57 21.44
N SER A 10 -8.61 -8.28 22.39
CA SER A 10 -7.58 -7.25 22.23
C SER A 10 -6.66 -7.62 21.07
N ILE A 11 -6.20 -6.64 20.28
CA ILE A 11 -5.30 -6.84 19.13
C ILE A 11 -3.98 -7.52 19.52
N LEU A 12 -3.53 -7.34 20.76
CA LEU A 12 -2.44 -8.11 21.36
C LEU A 12 -2.68 -8.35 22.86
N PRO A 13 -2.01 -9.36 23.45
CA PRO A 13 -2.08 -9.63 24.89
C PRO A 13 -1.65 -8.42 25.71
N GLU A 14 -2.18 -8.30 26.93
CA GLU A 14 -1.70 -7.29 27.87
C GLU A 14 -0.20 -7.48 28.17
N GLN A 15 0.48 -6.37 28.45
CA GLN A 15 1.91 -6.34 28.79
C GLN A 15 2.84 -6.81 27.66
N SER A 16 2.35 -6.81 26.42
CA SER A 16 3.16 -7.14 25.23
C SER A 16 4.26 -6.11 24.98
N ASN A 17 5.38 -6.57 24.44
CA ASN A 17 6.40 -5.71 23.85
C ASN A 17 6.07 -5.47 22.38
N LEU A 18 6.18 -4.22 21.92
CA LEU A 18 5.94 -3.81 20.55
C LEU A 18 7.12 -3.03 20.00
N TRP A 19 7.72 -3.49 18.91
CA TRP A 19 8.82 -2.83 18.24
C TRP A 19 8.34 -1.89 17.15
N ALA A 20 8.87 -0.67 17.16
CA ALA A 20 8.65 0.33 16.13
C ALA A 20 9.99 0.92 15.66
N MET A 21 10.03 1.46 14.45
CA MET A 21 11.17 2.25 14.04
C MET A 21 11.16 3.58 14.78
N LYS A 22 12.33 4.03 15.25
CA LYS A 22 12.67 5.36 15.79
C LYS A 22 11.55 6.14 16.50
N LYS A 23 11.76 6.49 17.77
CA LYS A 23 10.85 7.33 18.55
C LYS A 23 10.48 8.63 17.78
N LEU A 24 9.22 9.04 17.86
CA LEU A 24 8.63 10.20 17.17
C LEU A 24 8.53 10.08 15.63
N SER A 25 8.88 8.93 15.05
CA SER A 25 8.62 8.67 13.63
C SER A 25 7.15 8.29 13.38
N PHE A 26 6.75 8.22 12.11
CA PHE A 26 5.43 7.68 11.74
C PHE A 26 5.25 6.21 12.18
N SER A 27 6.33 5.43 12.33
CA SER A 27 6.25 4.08 12.88
C SER A 27 5.94 4.10 14.39
N ASP A 28 6.49 5.06 15.15
CA ASP A 28 6.10 5.31 16.54
C ASP A 28 4.62 5.70 16.64
N GLU A 29 4.14 6.57 15.75
CA GLU A 29 2.71 6.94 15.72
C GLU A 29 1.79 5.74 15.49
N ALA A 30 2.13 4.86 14.55
CA ALA A 30 1.39 3.62 14.33
C ALA A 30 1.40 2.73 15.59
N ALA A 31 2.56 2.56 16.23
CA ALA A 31 2.67 1.80 17.48
C ALA A 31 1.90 2.42 18.65
N ARG A 32 1.79 3.75 18.71
CA ARG A 32 0.97 4.45 19.71
C ARG A 32 -0.52 4.28 19.48
N LEU A 33 -0.98 4.07 18.25
CA LEU A 33 -2.38 3.69 18.01
C LEU A 33 -2.68 2.32 18.63
N VAL A 34 -1.77 1.35 18.46
CA VAL A 34 -1.86 0.04 19.13
C VAL A 34 -1.84 0.19 20.66
N GLN A 35 -0.92 1.00 21.19
CA GLN A 35 -0.83 1.25 22.64
C GLN A 35 -2.08 1.96 23.20
N LYS A 36 -2.81 2.76 22.41
CA LYS A 36 -4.09 3.34 22.85
C LYS A 36 -5.18 2.29 23.06
N GLU A 37 -5.21 1.26 22.22
CA GLU A 37 -6.12 0.12 22.40
C GLU A 37 -5.69 -0.81 23.52
N VAL A 38 -4.37 -0.99 23.69
CA VAL A 38 -3.77 -1.86 24.71
C VAL A 38 -2.75 -1.07 25.55
N PRO A 39 -3.19 -0.28 26.55
CA PRO A 39 -2.34 0.63 27.31
C PRO A 39 -1.17 0.00 28.07
N THR A 40 -1.23 -1.31 28.32
CA THR A 40 -0.16 -2.08 28.97
C THR A 40 0.99 -2.43 28.03
N THR A 41 0.86 -2.15 26.72
CA THR A 41 1.90 -2.41 25.71
C THR A 41 3.12 -1.53 25.93
N ARG A 42 4.31 -2.14 25.93
CA ARG A 42 5.59 -1.43 26.00
C ARG A 42 6.20 -1.28 24.61
N ILE A 43 6.34 -0.03 24.16
CA ILE A 43 6.98 0.26 22.87
C ILE A 43 8.50 0.27 23.03
N HIS A 44 9.19 -0.48 22.17
CA HIS A 44 10.63 -0.47 21.99
C HIS A 44 10.97 0.12 20.62
N TYR A 45 12.11 0.79 20.51
CA TYR A 45 12.51 1.46 19.28
C TYR A 45 13.79 0.88 18.73
N ALA A 46 13.81 0.69 17.41
CA ALA A 46 15.02 0.38 16.65
C ALA A 46 15.31 1.50 15.64
N ASP A 47 16.59 1.75 15.36
CA ASP A 47 16.98 2.75 14.37
C ASP A 47 16.65 2.34 12.94
N THR A 48 16.58 1.03 12.68
CA THR A 48 16.26 0.46 11.36
C THR A 48 15.15 -0.58 11.46
N ILE A 49 14.58 -0.92 10.29
CA ILE A 49 13.56 -1.96 10.22
C ILE A 49 14.14 -3.34 10.59
N GLU A 50 15.44 -3.58 10.34
CA GLU A 50 16.10 -4.82 10.72
C GLU A 50 16.05 -5.06 12.25
N GLY A 51 16.22 -4.01 13.07
CA GLY A 51 16.06 -4.15 14.52
C GLY A 51 14.62 -4.43 14.94
N VAL A 52 13.62 -3.95 14.19
CA VAL A 52 12.21 -4.34 14.41
C VAL A 52 12.01 -5.83 14.11
N TRP A 53 12.60 -6.33 13.02
CA TRP A 53 12.58 -7.75 12.67
C TRP A 53 13.31 -8.63 13.68
N GLU A 54 14.41 -8.17 14.27
CA GLU A 54 15.10 -8.88 15.36
C GLU A 54 14.21 -9.00 16.60
N GLY A 55 13.48 -7.93 16.95
CA GLY A 55 12.48 -7.96 18.01
C GLY A 55 11.35 -8.96 17.73
N ILE A 56 10.81 -8.93 16.50
CA ILE A 56 9.80 -9.91 16.04
C ILE A 56 10.35 -11.33 16.16
N ALA A 57 11.56 -11.59 15.66
CA ALA A 57 12.22 -12.91 15.73
C ALA A 57 12.47 -13.38 17.18
N GLY A 58 12.61 -12.43 18.12
CA GLY A 58 12.69 -12.68 19.56
C GLY A 58 11.37 -13.07 20.24
N GLY A 59 10.24 -13.01 19.51
CA GLY A 59 8.91 -13.32 20.03
C GLY A 59 8.12 -12.11 20.52
N ASP A 60 8.57 -10.89 20.21
CA ASP A 60 7.81 -9.67 20.46
C ASP A 60 6.94 -9.31 19.23
N TYR A 61 6.05 -8.33 19.39
CA TYR A 61 5.31 -7.77 18.26
C TYR A 61 6.13 -6.70 17.54
N GLY A 62 5.82 -6.43 16.27
CA GLY A 62 6.40 -5.29 15.55
C GLY A 62 5.44 -4.63 14.57
N VAL A 63 5.60 -3.32 14.37
CA VAL A 63 4.90 -2.56 13.32
C VAL A 63 5.80 -2.38 12.10
N VAL A 64 5.35 -2.88 10.95
CA VAL A 64 6.14 -2.86 9.71
C VAL A 64 5.36 -2.09 8.64
N PRO A 65 5.87 -0.97 8.11
CA PRO A 65 5.21 -0.24 7.03
C PRO A 65 5.30 -1.07 5.74
N VAL A 66 4.18 -1.34 5.10
CA VAL A 66 4.11 -2.22 3.93
C VAL A 66 3.63 -1.54 2.67
N GLU A 67 2.84 -0.48 2.82
CA GLU A 67 2.32 0.25 1.67
C GLU A 67 2.11 1.71 2.06
N ASN A 68 2.51 2.64 1.18
CA ASN A 68 2.11 4.03 1.30
C ASN A 68 1.21 4.37 0.11
N SER A 69 0.02 4.90 0.36
CA SER A 69 -0.99 5.28 -0.65
C SER A 69 -0.39 6.07 -1.81
N SER A 70 0.71 6.80 -1.61
CA SER A 70 1.36 7.61 -2.62
C SER A 70 2.56 6.93 -3.28
N LYS A 71 3.40 6.22 -2.52
CA LYS A 71 4.65 5.65 -3.04
C LYS A 71 4.57 4.18 -3.47
N GLY A 72 3.46 3.51 -3.22
CA GLY A 72 3.36 2.09 -3.52
C GLY A 72 3.74 1.19 -2.34
N PRO A 73 3.81 -0.13 -2.61
CA PRO A 73 4.32 -1.11 -1.67
C PRO A 73 5.79 -0.84 -1.30
N VAL A 74 6.12 -1.03 -0.03
CA VAL A 74 7.51 -0.97 0.47
C VAL A 74 8.15 -2.34 0.25
N TRP A 75 8.60 -2.58 -0.98
CA TRP A 75 9.11 -3.88 -1.43
C TRP A 75 10.20 -4.48 -0.55
N LYS A 76 11.07 -3.65 0.02
CA LYS A 76 12.10 -4.10 0.97
C LYS A 76 11.48 -4.88 2.13
N HIS A 77 10.41 -4.35 2.72
CA HIS A 77 9.77 -4.95 3.90
C HIS A 77 8.90 -6.15 3.53
N LEU A 78 8.18 -6.08 2.40
CA LEU A 78 7.42 -7.23 1.88
C LEU A 78 8.32 -8.42 1.51
N ASN A 79 9.52 -8.16 0.98
CA ASN A 79 10.52 -9.19 0.72
C ASN A 79 11.11 -9.77 2.02
N GLN A 80 11.37 -8.94 3.03
CA GLN A 80 11.82 -9.42 4.36
C GLN A 80 10.74 -10.29 5.02
N LEU A 81 9.47 -9.90 4.93
CA LEU A 81 8.35 -10.70 5.43
C LEU A 81 8.34 -12.11 4.80
N ARG A 82 8.46 -12.19 3.47
CA ARG A 82 8.61 -13.45 2.75
C ARG A 82 9.76 -14.30 3.30
N ASP A 83 10.93 -13.69 3.49
CA ASP A 83 12.16 -14.40 3.85
C ASP A 83 12.19 -14.86 5.32
N ASN A 84 11.52 -14.12 6.20
CA ASN A 84 11.63 -14.31 7.64
C ASN A 84 10.48 -15.14 8.24
N SER A 85 9.31 -15.23 7.60
CA SER A 85 8.14 -15.84 8.26
C SER A 85 7.02 -16.28 7.32
N SER A 86 6.35 -17.37 7.70
CA SER A 86 5.02 -17.73 7.20
C SER A 86 3.99 -17.38 8.28
N GLU A 87 2.88 -16.77 7.89
CA GLU A 87 1.73 -16.49 8.79
C GLU A 87 1.97 -15.48 9.94
N ALA A 88 2.88 -14.52 9.76
CA ALA A 88 3.23 -13.56 10.82
C ALA A 88 2.31 -12.32 10.92
N ILE A 89 1.47 -12.03 9.91
CA ILE A 89 0.58 -10.86 9.97
C ILE A 89 -0.57 -11.15 10.93
N CYS A 90 -0.73 -10.30 11.96
CA CYS A 90 -1.78 -10.43 12.97
C CYS A 90 -2.73 -9.24 13.07
N GLY A 91 -2.47 -8.17 12.32
CA GLY A 91 -3.33 -7.01 12.24
C GLY A 91 -2.82 -6.00 11.22
N GLU A 92 -3.65 -5.00 10.92
CA GLU A 92 -3.27 -3.89 10.06
C GLU A 92 -3.55 -2.55 10.73
N ILE A 93 -2.73 -1.56 10.38
CA ILE A 93 -2.83 -0.19 10.89
C ILE A 93 -2.77 0.77 9.70
N GLU A 94 -3.82 1.57 9.50
CA GLU A 94 -3.81 2.67 8.54
C GLU A 94 -3.50 3.98 9.26
N LEU A 95 -2.30 4.52 9.01
CA LEU A 95 -1.87 5.79 9.59
C LEU A 95 -2.01 6.90 8.55
N HIS A 96 -2.77 7.94 8.88
CA HIS A 96 -2.78 9.19 8.11
C HIS A 96 -1.50 9.98 8.40
N VAL A 97 -0.56 9.95 7.45
CA VAL A 97 0.73 10.62 7.53
C VAL A 97 0.56 12.10 7.19
N ARG A 98 0.63 12.95 8.22
CA ARG A 98 0.59 14.41 8.07
C ARG A 98 1.95 15.02 8.34
N MET A 99 2.53 15.64 7.32
CA MET A 99 3.69 16.50 7.51
C MET A 99 3.21 17.86 8.01
N CYS A 100 3.78 18.32 9.11
CA CYS A 100 3.43 19.56 9.79
C CYS A 100 4.61 20.53 9.75
N LEU A 101 4.31 21.82 9.70
CA LEU A 101 5.25 22.91 9.87
C LEU A 101 5.39 23.25 11.36
N GLY A 102 6.56 22.98 11.92
CA GLY A 102 6.90 23.28 13.31
C GLY A 102 7.79 24.51 13.44
N VAL A 103 7.49 25.38 14.39
CA VAL A 103 8.22 26.63 14.66
C VAL A 103 8.45 26.83 16.15
N LEU A 104 9.42 27.67 16.51
CA LEU A 104 9.55 28.12 17.89
C LEU A 104 8.32 28.94 18.31
N PRO A 105 7.96 28.94 19.61
CA PRO A 105 6.89 29.80 20.10
C PRO A 105 7.14 31.28 19.76
N ASN A 106 6.10 31.97 19.29
CA ASN A 106 6.14 33.38 18.88
C ASN A 106 7.00 33.70 17.65
N THR A 107 7.32 32.72 16.80
CA THR A 107 7.96 32.98 15.49
C THR A 107 7.00 33.70 14.53
N ASP A 108 7.49 34.74 13.84
CA ASP A 108 6.83 35.35 12.68
C ASP A 108 7.26 34.64 11.39
N LEU A 109 6.30 34.27 10.54
CA LEU A 109 6.56 33.63 9.25
C LEU A 109 7.31 34.52 8.28
N GLN A 110 7.25 35.85 8.44
CA GLN A 110 7.97 36.77 7.55
C GLN A 110 9.48 36.67 7.70
N ASP A 111 9.96 36.14 8.84
CA ASP A 111 11.38 36.11 9.18
C ASP A 111 12.02 34.74 8.94
N ILE A 112 11.29 33.74 8.43
CA ILE A 112 11.84 32.38 8.25
C ILE A 112 12.88 32.35 7.12
N SER A 113 13.99 31.66 7.36
CA SER A 113 15.12 31.58 6.43
C SER A 113 15.58 30.15 6.18
N TYR A 114 15.27 29.20 7.08
CA TYR A 114 15.75 27.82 6.96
C TYR A 114 14.68 26.80 7.32
N VAL A 115 14.64 25.70 6.58
CA VAL A 115 13.77 24.55 6.88
C VAL A 115 14.58 23.28 7.12
N HIS A 116 14.35 22.66 8.28
CA HIS A 116 14.96 21.39 8.68
C HIS A 116 14.03 20.22 8.38
N SER A 117 14.50 19.22 7.63
CA SER A 117 13.84 17.92 7.51
C SER A 117 14.71 16.93 6.73
N HIS A 118 14.24 15.68 6.63
CA HIS A 118 14.81 14.69 5.71
C HIS A 118 14.56 15.09 4.25
N PRO A 119 15.46 14.77 3.28
CA PRO A 119 15.27 15.13 1.87
C PRO A 119 13.93 14.70 1.28
N MET A 120 13.45 13.49 1.64
CA MET A 120 12.13 13.02 1.18
C MET A 120 10.97 13.83 1.78
N GLY A 121 11.11 14.34 3.01
CA GLY A 121 10.08 15.19 3.64
C GLY A 121 10.01 16.56 2.99
N ILE A 122 11.17 17.14 2.67
CA ILE A 122 11.27 18.40 1.91
C ILE A 122 10.69 18.23 0.52
N ALA A 123 11.09 17.20 -0.22
CA ALA A 123 10.60 16.93 -1.58
C ALA A 123 9.07 16.75 -1.61
N GLN A 124 8.49 16.18 -0.56
CA GLN A 124 7.05 16.04 -0.43
C GLN A 124 6.33 17.36 -0.16
N CYS A 125 7.00 18.41 0.32
CA CYS A 125 6.39 19.68 0.71
C CYS A 125 6.84 20.86 -0.16
N GLY A 126 7.42 20.59 -1.34
CA GLY A 126 8.04 21.60 -2.20
C GLY A 126 7.10 22.75 -2.57
N ASP A 127 5.82 22.48 -2.84
CA ASP A 127 4.85 23.51 -3.24
C ASP A 127 4.59 24.47 -2.07
N ALA A 128 4.35 23.92 -0.87
CA ALA A 128 4.11 24.70 0.34
C ALA A 128 5.38 25.46 0.80
N LEU A 129 6.57 24.91 0.57
CA LEU A 129 7.83 25.61 0.83
C LEU A 129 8.07 26.76 -0.15
N ALA A 130 7.75 26.57 -1.43
CA ALA A 130 7.82 27.63 -2.44
C ALA A 130 6.84 28.78 -2.14
N GLU A 131 5.62 28.47 -1.67
CA GLU A 131 4.66 29.48 -1.16
C GLU A 131 5.24 30.34 -0.03
N LEU A 132 6.11 29.76 0.79
CA LEU A 132 6.82 30.44 1.88
C LEU A 132 8.12 31.15 1.43
N GLY A 133 8.43 31.13 0.13
CA GLY A 133 9.66 31.71 -0.42
C GLY A 133 10.94 30.92 -0.10
N LEU A 134 10.80 29.68 0.38
CA LEU A 134 11.91 28.79 0.69
C LEU A 134 12.26 27.93 -0.52
N THR A 135 13.56 27.90 -0.83
CA THR A 135 14.14 27.17 -1.97
C THR A 135 15.29 26.29 -1.48
N ASP A 136 15.94 25.54 -2.37
CA ASP A 136 17.02 24.61 -2.00
C ASP A 136 18.13 25.22 -1.14
N LYS A 137 18.45 26.51 -1.33
CA LYS A 137 19.45 27.24 -0.52
C LYS A 137 19.06 27.41 0.95
N ASN A 138 17.78 27.22 1.27
CA ASN A 138 17.19 27.36 2.60
C ASN A 138 17.07 26.00 3.31
N HIS A 139 17.32 24.90 2.62
CA HIS A 139 17.13 23.56 3.18
C HIS A 139 18.30 23.16 4.09
N VAL A 140 17.97 22.65 5.28
CA VAL A 140 18.90 22.02 6.21
C VAL A 140 18.53 20.54 6.29
N ILE A 141 19.43 19.70 5.81
CA ILE A 141 19.16 18.27 5.62
C ILE A 141 19.40 17.52 6.92
N GLU A 142 18.35 16.84 7.38
CA GLU A 142 18.38 15.95 8.53
C GLU A 142 18.40 14.48 8.08
N ALA A 143 18.99 13.62 8.91
CA ALA A 143 19.04 12.18 8.64
C ALA A 143 17.64 11.52 8.72
N VAL A 144 16.78 12.00 9.63
CA VAL A 144 15.39 11.55 9.74
C VAL A 144 14.49 12.74 10.03
N THR A 145 13.25 12.70 9.54
CA THR A 145 12.25 13.76 9.76
C THR A 145 12.00 14.02 11.25
N ALA A 146 12.02 12.98 12.08
CA ALA A 146 11.77 13.05 13.52
C ALA A 146 12.85 13.83 14.31
N ASP A 147 14.05 14.04 13.75
CA ASP A 147 15.13 14.79 14.42
C ASP A 147 15.02 16.30 14.22
N ALA A 148 14.33 16.73 13.15
CA ALA A 148 14.25 18.13 12.78
C ALA A 148 13.68 19.04 13.89
N PRO A 149 12.62 18.64 14.63
CA PRO A 149 12.10 19.44 15.74
C PRO A 149 13.11 19.61 16.87
N GLN A 150 13.88 18.57 17.20
CA GLN A 150 14.92 18.64 18.23
C GLN A 150 15.96 19.70 17.88
N HIS A 151 16.51 19.65 16.66
CA HIS A 151 17.54 20.58 16.23
C HIS A 151 17.03 22.03 16.19
N VAL A 152 15.81 22.25 15.70
CA VAL A 152 15.21 23.60 15.71
C VAL A 152 15.01 24.10 17.15
N ALA A 153 14.54 23.24 18.06
CA ALA A 153 14.34 23.60 19.47
C ALA A 153 15.67 23.91 20.18
N GLU A 154 16.74 23.17 19.88
CA GLU A 154 18.06 23.38 20.48
C GLU A 154 18.77 24.63 19.95
N LEU A 155 18.62 24.93 18.65
CA LEU A 155 19.21 26.13 18.03
C LEU A 155 18.60 27.43 18.55
N LYS A 156 17.32 27.41 18.96
CA LYS A 156 16.58 28.58 19.48
C LYS A 156 16.63 29.80 18.55
N ASP A 157 16.75 29.54 17.26
CA ASP A 157 16.81 30.56 16.21
C ASP A 157 15.41 30.70 15.57
N PRO A 158 14.71 31.84 15.76
CA PRO A 158 13.35 32.03 15.27
C PRO A 158 13.25 32.04 13.74
N HIS A 159 14.38 32.16 13.02
CA HIS A 159 14.43 32.08 11.56
C HIS A 159 14.41 30.63 11.03
N ARG A 160 14.35 29.63 11.93
CA ARG A 160 14.38 28.21 11.57
C ARG A 160 13.05 27.54 11.84
N ILE A 161 12.60 26.77 10.87
CA ILE A 161 11.41 25.94 10.94
C ILE A 161 11.78 24.48 10.69
N CYS A 162 10.88 23.56 11.04
CA CYS A 162 11.03 22.14 10.71
C CYS A 162 9.79 21.59 10.01
N LEU A 163 9.99 20.53 9.23
CA LEU A 163 8.92 19.67 8.75
C LEU A 163 9.05 18.30 9.42
N ALA A 164 8.05 17.93 10.20
CA ALA A 164 7.98 16.65 10.89
C ALA A 164 6.52 16.29 11.18
N SER A 165 6.28 15.16 11.84
CA SER A 165 4.95 14.88 12.35
C SER A 165 4.58 15.82 13.50
N ARG A 166 3.28 16.02 13.71
CA ARG A 166 2.77 16.75 14.87
C ARG A 166 3.39 16.23 16.17
N LEU A 167 3.42 14.90 16.34
CA LEU A 167 3.93 14.26 17.54
C LEU A 167 5.37 14.70 17.83
N ALA A 168 6.23 14.71 16.81
CA ALA A 168 7.62 15.12 16.97
C ALA A 168 7.76 16.61 17.29
N ILE A 169 6.96 17.47 16.66
CA ILE A 169 6.98 18.93 16.89
C ILE A 169 6.57 19.25 18.33
N GLU A 170 5.47 18.66 18.81
CA GLU A 170 4.93 18.91 20.13
C GLU A 170 5.83 18.35 21.26
N GLU A 171 6.47 17.18 21.05
CA GLU A 171 7.40 16.60 22.03
C GLU A 171 8.56 17.56 22.37
N TRP A 172 9.02 18.34 21.38
CA TRP A 172 10.12 19.30 21.54
C TRP A 172 9.65 20.72 21.89
N GLY A 173 8.38 20.89 22.26
CA GLY A 173 7.82 22.17 22.72
C GLY A 173 7.70 23.22 21.63
N LEU A 174 7.70 22.81 20.36
CA LEU A 174 7.48 23.69 19.21
C LEU A 174 5.97 23.83 18.93
N ASN A 175 5.59 24.91 18.25
CA ASN A 175 4.22 25.14 17.81
C ASN A 175 4.02 24.56 16.40
N VAL A 176 2.94 23.80 16.21
CA VAL A 176 2.45 23.42 14.88
C VAL A 176 1.72 24.62 14.27
N LEU A 177 2.31 25.22 13.25
CA LEU A 177 1.76 26.43 12.62
C LEU A 177 0.89 26.15 11.41
N ARG A 178 1.23 25.11 10.64
CA ARG A 178 0.44 24.62 9.52
C ARG A 178 0.51 23.10 9.49
N GLU A 179 -0.63 22.47 9.28
CA GLU A 179 -0.72 21.03 9.01
C GLU A 179 -0.78 20.76 7.51
N ASP A 180 -0.55 19.50 7.15
CA ASP A 180 -0.75 18.99 5.79
C ASP A 180 0.08 19.78 4.76
N MET A 181 1.37 19.91 5.07
CA MET A 181 2.35 20.62 4.23
C MET A 181 2.74 19.84 2.97
N ALA A 182 2.36 18.56 2.87
CA ALA A 182 2.65 17.76 1.71
C ALA A 182 1.92 18.31 0.47
N ASN A 183 2.56 18.18 -0.69
CA ASN A 183 2.00 18.56 -1.99
C ASN A 183 0.69 17.81 -2.27
N GLN A 184 0.59 16.58 -1.76
CA GLN A 184 -0.66 15.82 -1.71
C GLN A 184 -1.47 16.29 -0.51
N LYS A 185 -2.61 16.93 -0.80
CA LYS A 185 -3.50 17.52 0.21
C LYS A 185 -4.71 16.61 0.45
N GLY A 186 -5.12 16.45 1.70
CA GLY A 186 -6.38 15.79 2.05
C GLY A 186 -6.24 14.41 2.71
N VAL A 187 -7.15 13.49 2.40
CA VAL A 187 -7.23 12.16 3.05
C VAL A 187 -6.20 11.17 2.48
N GLY A 188 -5.49 11.51 1.40
CA GLY A 188 -4.78 10.52 0.59
C GLY A 188 -3.32 10.22 0.89
N ASN A 189 -2.70 10.72 1.97
CA ASN A 189 -1.37 10.24 2.41
C ASN A 189 -1.49 9.27 3.59
N ILE A 190 -1.81 8.02 3.29
CA ILE A 190 -1.99 6.96 4.27
C ILE A 190 -0.88 5.93 4.11
N THR A 191 -0.30 5.52 5.22
CA THR A 191 0.65 4.40 5.25
C THR A 191 0.01 3.25 5.99
N GLN A 192 -0.13 2.11 5.29
CA GLN A 192 -0.52 0.84 5.88
C GLN A 192 0.71 0.22 6.53
N PHE A 193 0.54 -0.19 7.78
CA PHE A 193 1.48 -0.98 8.54
C PHE A 193 0.83 -2.33 8.84
N TYR A 194 1.60 -3.40 8.80
CA TYR A 194 1.21 -4.64 9.44
C TYR A 194 1.68 -4.65 10.88
N LEU A 195 0.81 -5.14 11.75
CA LEU A 195 1.19 -5.66 13.04
C LEU A 195 1.63 -7.11 12.86
N MET A 196 2.81 -7.43 13.36
CA MET A 196 3.49 -8.69 13.09
C MET A 196 3.90 -9.42 14.36
N HIS A 197 3.86 -10.75 14.31
CA HIS A 197 4.37 -11.64 15.36
C HIS A 197 4.77 -13.00 14.76
N MET A 198 5.86 -13.62 15.23
CA MET A 198 6.45 -14.81 14.60
C MET A 198 5.52 -16.03 14.49
N ASN A 199 4.53 -16.15 15.38
CA ASN A 199 3.61 -17.29 15.41
C ASN A 199 2.20 -16.93 14.91
N GLY A 200 2.04 -15.81 14.19
CA GLY A 200 0.74 -15.17 14.08
C GLY A 200 0.30 -14.60 15.43
N GLY A 201 -0.76 -13.81 15.46
CA GLY A 201 -1.22 -13.12 16.67
C GLY A 201 -1.87 -14.04 17.69
N VAL A 202 -2.86 -13.49 18.40
CA VAL A 202 -3.76 -14.33 19.21
C VAL A 202 -4.43 -15.35 18.28
N ASP A 203 -4.42 -16.63 18.67
CA ASP A 203 -5.01 -17.72 17.91
C ASP A 203 -6.54 -17.55 17.84
N LEU A 204 -6.99 -16.86 16.79
CA LEU A 204 -8.40 -16.62 16.53
C LEU A 204 -8.92 -17.75 15.65
N PRO A 205 -10.11 -18.32 15.94
CA PRO A 205 -10.77 -19.25 15.03
C PRO A 205 -10.91 -18.62 13.64
N ASP A 206 -10.71 -19.40 12.56
CA ASP A 206 -10.72 -18.89 11.19
C ASP A 206 -11.99 -18.10 10.82
N ILE A 207 -13.14 -18.40 11.43
CA ILE A 207 -14.40 -17.69 11.23
C ILE A 207 -14.41 -16.24 11.76
N GLN A 208 -13.44 -15.90 12.61
CA GLN A 208 -13.27 -14.55 13.15
C GLN A 208 -12.23 -13.75 12.37
N LYS A 209 -11.51 -14.35 11.41
CA LYS A 209 -10.53 -13.67 10.56
C LYS A 209 -11.27 -12.98 9.42
N GLU A 210 -10.98 -11.70 9.18
CA GLU A 210 -11.66 -10.88 8.17
C GLU A 210 -10.79 -10.65 6.93
N HIS A 211 -9.46 -10.76 7.08
CA HIS A 211 -8.48 -10.44 6.05
C HIS A 211 -7.36 -11.47 6.01
N HIS A 212 -6.72 -11.53 4.87
CA HIS A 212 -5.90 -12.64 4.44
C HIS A 212 -4.84 -12.15 3.46
N ALA A 213 -3.58 -12.60 3.60
CA ALA A 213 -2.52 -12.21 2.67
C ALA A 213 -1.66 -13.40 2.21
N ALA A 214 -1.32 -13.39 0.92
CA ALA A 214 -0.44 -14.38 0.28
C ALA A 214 0.59 -13.75 -0.62
N ILE A 215 1.69 -14.50 -0.81
CA ILE A 215 2.54 -14.39 -1.99
C ILE A 215 2.25 -15.59 -2.88
N VAL A 216 1.89 -15.32 -4.13
CA VAL A 216 1.66 -16.33 -5.14
C VAL A 216 2.69 -16.16 -6.24
N ILE A 217 3.45 -17.21 -6.49
CA ILE A 217 4.41 -17.28 -7.58
C ILE A 217 3.75 -18.10 -8.71
N PRO A 218 3.31 -17.47 -9.80
CA PRO A 218 2.77 -18.15 -10.96
C PRO A 218 3.78 -19.12 -11.59
N GLU A 219 3.24 -20.11 -12.31
CA GLU A 219 4.04 -20.90 -13.25
C GLU A 219 4.60 -20.04 -14.39
N LYS A 220 5.72 -20.49 -14.98
CA LYS A 220 6.41 -19.71 -16.02
C LYS A 220 5.71 -19.76 -17.38
N ASP A 221 5.10 -20.91 -17.70
CA ASP A 221 4.50 -21.20 -19.00
C ASP A 221 2.98 -21.33 -18.87
N GLY A 222 2.24 -20.35 -19.39
CA GLY A 222 0.78 -20.41 -19.47
C GLY A 222 0.15 -19.06 -19.77
N ILE A 223 -0.70 -19.03 -20.78
CA ILE A 223 -1.53 -17.87 -21.09
C ILE A 223 -2.64 -17.78 -20.04
N GLY A 224 -2.91 -16.58 -19.53
CA GLY A 224 -3.99 -16.36 -18.56
C GLY A 224 -3.74 -16.94 -17.16
N ILE A 225 -2.47 -17.19 -16.79
CA ILE A 225 -2.14 -17.76 -15.47
C ILE A 225 -2.75 -16.94 -14.31
N LEU A 226 -2.61 -15.61 -14.34
CA LEU A 226 -3.20 -14.78 -13.30
C LEU A 226 -4.73 -14.91 -13.27
N HIS A 227 -5.38 -14.95 -14.43
CA HIS A 227 -6.83 -15.16 -14.52
C HIS A 227 -7.26 -16.50 -13.90
N ASN A 228 -6.50 -17.58 -14.12
CA ASN A 228 -6.77 -18.88 -13.51
C ASN A 228 -6.68 -18.83 -11.98
N ILE A 229 -5.69 -18.10 -11.45
CA ILE A 229 -5.50 -17.89 -10.01
C ILE A 229 -6.67 -17.07 -9.44
N LEU A 230 -7.03 -15.96 -10.10
CA LEU A 230 -8.17 -15.12 -9.72
C LEU A 230 -9.49 -15.89 -9.77
N GLY A 231 -9.64 -16.85 -10.68
CA GLY A 231 -10.81 -17.71 -10.77
C GLY A 231 -11.03 -18.56 -9.52
N ILE A 232 -9.95 -18.99 -8.85
CA ILE A 232 -10.05 -19.74 -7.60
C ILE A 232 -10.61 -18.84 -6.48
N ILE A 233 -10.11 -17.61 -6.40
CA ILE A 233 -10.53 -16.61 -5.41
C ILE A 233 -12.01 -16.24 -5.63
N ARG A 234 -12.40 -15.94 -6.88
CA ARG A 234 -13.79 -15.67 -7.25
C ARG A 234 -14.72 -16.83 -6.87
N ASN A 235 -14.34 -18.06 -7.19
CA ASN A 235 -15.16 -19.24 -6.92
C ASN A 235 -15.32 -19.52 -5.42
N ALA A 236 -14.42 -19.01 -4.57
CA ALA A 236 -14.57 -19.01 -3.12
C ALA A 236 -15.54 -17.93 -2.61
N GLY A 237 -15.93 -16.99 -3.48
CA GLY A 237 -16.86 -15.91 -3.16
C GLY A 237 -16.23 -14.81 -2.30
N THR A 238 -14.90 -14.63 -2.40
CA THR A 238 -14.16 -13.55 -1.74
C THR A 238 -13.65 -12.51 -2.74
N ASP A 239 -13.36 -11.31 -2.24
CA ASP A 239 -12.84 -10.20 -3.02
C ASP A 239 -11.35 -9.96 -2.74
N LEU A 240 -10.65 -9.37 -3.71
CA LEU A 240 -9.29 -8.90 -3.54
C LEU A 240 -9.29 -7.45 -3.06
N ARG A 241 -8.56 -7.18 -1.97
CA ARG A 241 -8.33 -5.81 -1.47
C ARG A 241 -7.16 -5.16 -2.21
N SER A 242 -6.06 -5.89 -2.31
CA SER A 242 -4.83 -5.45 -2.94
C SER A 242 -4.20 -6.57 -3.76
N LEU A 243 -3.61 -6.19 -4.88
CA LEU A 243 -2.81 -7.05 -5.74
C LEU A 243 -1.60 -6.24 -6.18
N HIS A 244 -0.40 -6.76 -5.93
CA HIS A 244 0.85 -6.14 -6.37
C HIS A 244 1.74 -7.17 -7.03
N SER A 245 2.22 -6.86 -8.23
CA SER A 245 3.21 -7.67 -8.92
C SER A 245 4.63 -7.18 -8.65
N GLN A 246 5.55 -8.10 -8.39
CA GLN A 246 6.98 -7.82 -8.36
C GLN A 246 7.73 -8.79 -9.26
N LYS A 247 8.65 -8.30 -10.07
CA LYS A 247 9.54 -9.15 -10.85
C LYS A 247 10.43 -10.00 -9.93
N ILE A 248 10.73 -11.22 -10.33
CA ILE A 248 11.66 -12.08 -9.59
C ILE A 248 13.08 -11.78 -10.08
N ASP A 249 13.97 -11.42 -9.15
CA ASP A 249 15.35 -11.09 -9.49
C ASP A 249 16.08 -12.27 -10.12
N GLY A 250 16.80 -12.01 -11.22
CA GLY A 250 17.56 -13.02 -11.95
C GLY A 250 16.72 -14.12 -12.64
N GLY A 251 15.40 -14.02 -12.61
CA GLY A 251 14.48 -15.00 -13.21
C GLY A 251 13.53 -14.39 -14.25
N ASP A 252 12.95 -15.27 -15.06
CA ASP A 252 11.77 -14.95 -15.87
C ASP A 252 10.52 -15.20 -15.03
N GLY A 253 9.73 -14.15 -14.79
CA GLY A 253 8.44 -14.24 -14.12
C GLY A 253 8.20 -13.18 -13.06
N TYR A 254 7.00 -13.24 -12.48
CA TYR A 254 6.52 -12.32 -11.45
C TYR A 254 6.16 -13.12 -10.20
N ARG A 255 6.01 -12.41 -9.10
CA ARG A 255 5.27 -12.87 -7.93
C ARG A 255 4.17 -11.85 -7.64
N PHE A 256 3.06 -12.33 -7.10
CA PHE A 256 1.92 -11.51 -6.74
C PHE A 256 1.76 -11.51 -5.23
N PHE A 257 1.78 -10.33 -4.64
CA PHE A 257 1.32 -10.11 -3.26
C PHE A 257 -0.17 -9.83 -3.35
N MET A 258 -0.97 -10.64 -2.67
CA MET A 258 -2.42 -10.58 -2.72
C MET A 258 -2.95 -10.40 -1.30
N GLU A 259 -3.75 -9.35 -1.10
CA GLU A 259 -4.62 -9.22 0.06
C GLU A 259 -6.06 -9.52 -0.37
N MET A 260 -6.77 -10.28 0.45
CA MET A 260 -8.14 -10.68 0.19
C MET A 260 -8.98 -10.59 1.46
N ASP A 261 -10.28 -10.39 1.27
CA ASP A 261 -11.24 -10.50 2.36
C ASP A 261 -11.44 -11.98 2.75
N SER A 262 -12.03 -12.20 3.92
CA SER A 262 -12.45 -13.52 4.37
C SER A 262 -13.57 -14.09 3.51
N CYS A 263 -13.55 -15.42 3.34
CA CYS A 263 -14.66 -16.12 2.71
C CYS A 263 -15.90 -16.09 3.61
N ARG A 264 -17.09 -16.31 3.03
CA ARG A 264 -18.38 -16.30 3.75
C ARG A 264 -18.44 -17.28 4.94
N ASP A 265 -17.66 -18.36 4.88
CA ASP A 265 -17.41 -19.27 6.00
C ASP A 265 -15.97 -19.82 5.93
N GLY A 266 -15.48 -20.36 7.05
CA GLY A 266 -14.10 -20.88 7.15
C GLY A 266 -13.81 -22.09 6.26
N THR A 267 -14.83 -22.90 5.93
CA THR A 267 -14.66 -24.06 5.04
C THR A 267 -14.37 -23.62 3.61
N ALA A 268 -15.04 -22.56 3.14
CA ALA A 268 -14.78 -21.96 1.84
C ALA A 268 -13.34 -21.42 1.75
N PHE A 269 -12.83 -20.80 2.82
CA PHE A 269 -11.45 -20.34 2.90
C PHE A 269 -10.44 -21.50 2.83
N GLU A 270 -10.62 -22.55 3.64
CA GLU A 270 -9.74 -23.72 3.59
C GLU A 270 -9.72 -24.38 2.21
N LEU A 271 -10.89 -24.49 1.57
CA LEU A 271 -11.00 -25.05 0.22
C LEU A 271 -10.29 -24.17 -0.80
N MET A 272 -10.44 -22.85 -0.71
CA MET A 272 -9.74 -21.88 -1.56
C MET A 272 -8.23 -22.01 -1.39
N ARG A 273 -7.73 -22.01 -0.15
CA ARG A 273 -6.31 -22.17 0.18
C ARG A 273 -5.75 -23.44 -0.46
N ARG A 274 -6.41 -24.59 -0.25
CA ARG A 274 -6.01 -25.86 -0.86
C ARG A 274 -6.04 -25.83 -2.38
N LYS A 275 -7.02 -25.17 -2.99
CA LYS A 275 -7.11 -25.05 -4.45
C LYS A 275 -5.99 -24.18 -5.02
N LEU A 276 -5.64 -23.08 -4.35
CA LEU A 276 -4.51 -22.24 -4.76
C LEU A 276 -3.18 -22.99 -4.63
N GLU A 277 -2.95 -23.66 -3.50
CA GLU A 277 -1.74 -24.46 -3.25
C GLU A 277 -1.54 -25.60 -4.26
N ASN A 278 -2.63 -26.20 -4.77
CA ASN A 278 -2.58 -27.30 -5.73
C ASN A 278 -2.91 -26.86 -7.17
N CYS A 279 -2.96 -25.56 -7.44
CA CYS A 279 -3.28 -25.05 -8.77
C CYS A 279 -2.09 -25.27 -9.71
N SER A 280 -2.31 -25.88 -10.88
CA SER A 280 -1.25 -26.05 -11.88
C SER A 280 -0.71 -24.74 -12.46
N ALA A 281 -1.38 -23.61 -12.20
CA ALA A 281 -0.93 -22.28 -12.59
C ALA A 281 -0.06 -21.61 -11.50
N VAL A 282 0.09 -22.24 -10.34
CA VAL A 282 0.84 -21.75 -9.17
C VAL A 282 2.06 -22.64 -8.97
N ARG A 283 3.25 -22.06 -9.14
CA ARG A 283 4.54 -22.73 -8.91
C ARG A 283 4.86 -22.85 -7.43
N ALA A 284 4.59 -21.78 -6.69
CA ALA A 284 4.79 -21.73 -5.25
C ALA A 284 3.83 -20.71 -4.64
N MET A 285 3.46 -20.94 -3.38
CA MET A 285 2.62 -20.02 -2.62
C MET A 285 3.10 -19.99 -1.18
N GLN A 286 3.01 -18.82 -0.56
CA GLN A 286 3.28 -18.62 0.86
C GLN A 286 2.14 -17.82 1.47
N TRP A 287 1.59 -18.36 2.55
CA TRP A 287 0.62 -17.63 3.36
C TRP A 287 1.35 -16.69 4.32
N LEU A 288 0.98 -15.41 4.31
CA LEU A 288 1.63 -14.37 5.10
C LEU A 288 0.90 -14.07 6.41
N GLY A 289 -0.39 -14.39 6.49
CA GLY A 289 -1.17 -14.26 7.71
C GLY A 289 -2.65 -14.09 7.45
N SER A 290 -3.41 -14.07 8.53
CA SER A 290 -4.84 -13.87 8.51
C SER A 290 -5.27 -13.20 9.80
N TRP A 291 -5.99 -12.09 9.69
CA TRP A 291 -6.27 -11.19 10.80
C TRP A 291 -7.68 -10.60 10.69
N ASN A 292 -8.13 -9.94 11.75
CA ASN A 292 -9.41 -9.23 11.82
C ASN A 292 -9.30 -7.89 12.52
N HIS A 293 -8.11 -7.55 13.01
CA HIS A 293 -7.87 -6.30 13.70
C HIS A 293 -7.37 -5.26 12.71
N HIS A 294 -8.16 -4.20 12.57
CA HIS A 294 -7.84 -3.00 11.79
C HIS A 294 -7.88 -1.79 12.74
N ILE A 295 -6.77 -1.06 12.77
CA ILE A 295 -6.65 0.21 13.51
C ILE A 295 -6.46 1.32 12.49
N ALA A 296 -7.24 2.39 12.59
CA ALA A 296 -7.06 3.56 11.75
C ALA A 296 -6.84 4.83 12.57
N SER A 297 -6.04 5.76 12.04
CA SER A 297 -5.99 7.13 12.58
C SER A 297 -7.41 7.71 12.68
N PRO A 298 -7.78 8.43 13.76
CA PRO A 298 -9.13 9.00 13.92
C PRO A 298 -9.57 9.95 12.79
N SER A 299 -8.61 10.53 12.07
CA SER A 299 -8.84 11.40 10.92
C SER A 299 -9.18 10.63 9.63
N ILE A 300 -9.01 9.31 9.62
CA ILE A 300 -9.51 8.41 8.58
C ILE A 300 -10.92 8.04 9.03
N GLY A 301 -11.94 8.71 8.48
CA GLY A 301 -13.31 8.23 8.63
C GLY A 301 -13.39 6.79 8.11
N MET A 302 -14.17 5.92 8.75
CA MET A 302 -14.40 4.55 8.24
C MET A 302 -14.89 4.64 6.79
N GLY A 303 -13.99 4.34 5.86
CA GLY A 303 -14.17 4.51 4.43
C GLY A 303 -13.32 5.65 3.86
N ASN A 304 -12.42 5.27 2.93
CA ASN A 304 -11.76 6.09 1.91
C ASN A 304 -10.30 6.50 2.18
N SER A 305 -9.37 5.55 2.07
CA SER A 305 -7.90 5.77 2.18
C SER A 305 -7.09 5.67 0.88
N ALA A 306 -7.67 5.22 -0.23
CA ALA A 306 -6.89 4.75 -1.38
C ALA A 306 -6.80 5.74 -2.57
N TYR A 307 -7.03 7.02 -2.31
CA TYR A 307 -7.47 7.99 -3.31
C TYR A 307 -6.38 8.61 -4.22
N GLU A 308 -5.08 8.53 -3.91
CA GLU A 308 -4.12 9.51 -4.49
C GLU A 308 -2.83 8.94 -5.11
N ARG A 309 -2.71 7.62 -5.35
CA ARG A 309 -1.55 7.06 -6.10
C ARG A 309 -1.60 7.33 -7.62
N ALA A 310 -2.80 7.40 -8.18
CA ALA A 310 -3.02 7.18 -9.61
C ALA A 310 -2.66 8.37 -10.50
N ASP A 311 -2.65 9.60 -9.97
CA ASP A 311 -2.34 10.79 -10.77
C ASP A 311 -0.90 10.82 -11.31
N ARG A 312 0.04 10.07 -10.69
CA ARG A 312 1.46 10.08 -11.10
C ARG A 312 1.83 9.04 -12.16
N ILE A 313 1.12 7.90 -12.21
CA ILE A 313 1.37 6.88 -13.25
C ILE A 313 0.65 7.26 -14.55
N VAL A 314 -0.51 7.92 -14.45
CA VAL A 314 -1.18 8.56 -15.60
C VAL A 314 -0.28 9.62 -16.26
N GLN A 315 0.71 10.18 -15.54
CA GLN A 315 1.71 11.11 -16.07
C GLN A 315 2.97 10.44 -16.68
N GLY A 316 3.04 9.10 -16.74
CA GLY A 316 3.99 8.37 -17.60
C GLY A 316 5.46 8.35 -17.19
N SER A 317 5.81 8.56 -15.92
CA SER A 317 7.21 8.79 -15.49
C SER A 317 8.07 7.57 -15.14
N GLU A 318 7.53 6.34 -15.10
CA GLU A 318 8.26 5.11 -14.70
C GLU A 318 8.15 3.94 -15.70
N LEU A 319 8.05 4.21 -17.00
CA LEU A 319 7.89 3.16 -18.02
C LEU A 319 9.24 2.66 -18.56
N ASP A 320 9.44 1.35 -18.57
CA ASP A 320 10.54 0.69 -19.30
C ASP A 320 10.23 0.69 -20.80
N THR A 321 10.86 1.61 -21.54
CA THR A 321 10.64 1.83 -22.99
C THR A 321 11.21 0.72 -23.88
N SER A 322 11.84 -0.31 -23.32
CA SER A 322 12.53 -1.36 -24.09
C SER A 322 11.65 -2.57 -24.50
N ARG A 323 10.38 -2.62 -24.10
CA ARG A 323 9.50 -3.79 -24.23
C ARG A 323 8.07 -3.44 -24.65
N ARG A 324 7.37 -4.36 -25.35
CA ARG A 324 5.98 -4.20 -25.85
C ARG A 324 4.93 -4.23 -24.74
N TYR A 325 4.74 -3.10 -24.08
CA TYR A 325 3.77 -2.92 -23.00
C TYR A 325 2.59 -2.02 -23.38
N HIS A 326 1.41 -2.38 -22.89
CA HIS A 326 0.21 -1.54 -22.87
C HIS A 326 -0.26 -1.34 -21.44
N CYS A 327 -0.52 -0.10 -21.05
CA CYS A 327 -1.08 0.25 -19.75
C CYS A 327 -2.46 0.88 -19.95
N VAL A 328 -3.47 0.26 -19.33
CA VAL A 328 -4.88 0.65 -19.47
C VAL A 328 -5.49 0.76 -18.08
N GLU A 329 -6.20 1.84 -17.81
CA GLU A 329 -7.10 1.93 -16.66
C GLU A 329 -8.49 1.46 -17.07
N VAL A 330 -9.09 0.58 -16.27
CA VAL A 330 -10.48 0.14 -16.42
C VAL A 330 -11.28 0.52 -15.18
N ILE A 331 -12.48 1.07 -15.36
CA ILE A 331 -13.42 1.37 -14.28
C ILE A 331 -14.60 0.42 -14.39
N PRO A 332 -14.63 -0.68 -13.64
CA PRO A 332 -15.76 -1.59 -13.67
C PRO A 332 -16.99 -1.16 -12.88
N ASP A 333 -18.07 -1.90 -13.11
CA ASP A 333 -19.16 -2.05 -12.15
C ASP A 333 -18.67 -2.69 -10.84
N ASN A 334 -19.32 -2.34 -9.74
CA ASN A 334 -18.93 -2.82 -8.42
C ASN A 334 -19.72 -4.08 -8.04
N TYR A 335 -19.11 -5.24 -8.22
CA TYR A 335 -19.61 -6.51 -7.71
C TYR A 335 -18.47 -7.52 -7.49
N PRO A 336 -18.63 -8.49 -6.57
CA PRO A 336 -17.60 -9.51 -6.32
C PRO A 336 -17.24 -10.31 -7.57
N GLY A 337 -15.94 -10.38 -7.88
CA GLY A 337 -15.43 -11.12 -9.03
C GLY A 337 -15.30 -10.29 -10.32
N VAL A 338 -15.60 -8.99 -10.29
CA VAL A 338 -15.51 -8.16 -11.50
C VAL A 338 -14.10 -8.12 -12.10
N LEU A 339 -13.06 -8.18 -11.28
CA LEU A 339 -11.68 -8.26 -11.78
C LEU A 339 -11.43 -9.56 -12.54
N PHE A 340 -12.01 -10.68 -12.11
CA PHE A 340 -11.95 -11.93 -12.87
C PHE A 340 -12.65 -11.79 -14.22
N ASP A 341 -13.84 -11.18 -14.25
CA ASP A 341 -14.62 -11.02 -15.48
C ASP A 341 -13.89 -10.10 -16.48
N ILE A 342 -13.28 -9.00 -16.01
CA ILE A 342 -12.44 -8.13 -16.85
C ILE A 342 -11.18 -8.85 -17.35
N THR A 343 -10.48 -9.56 -16.46
CA THR A 343 -9.24 -10.26 -16.85
C THR A 343 -9.50 -11.45 -17.76
N GLY A 344 -10.74 -11.93 -17.85
CA GLY A 344 -11.16 -12.96 -18.80
C GLY A 344 -10.94 -12.55 -20.25
N ASP A 345 -11.34 -11.34 -20.62
CA ASP A 345 -11.13 -10.82 -21.99
C ASP A 345 -9.64 -10.79 -22.35
N ILE A 346 -8.81 -10.39 -21.39
CA ILE A 346 -7.35 -10.32 -21.54
C ILE A 346 -6.76 -11.73 -21.69
N ALA A 347 -7.21 -12.68 -20.87
CA ALA A 347 -6.77 -14.07 -20.94
C ALA A 347 -7.13 -14.72 -22.28
N THR A 348 -8.29 -14.42 -22.87
CA THR A 348 -8.70 -14.98 -24.18
C THR A 348 -7.95 -14.39 -25.37
N SER A 349 -7.19 -13.32 -25.16
CA SER A 349 -6.50 -12.57 -26.21
C SER A 349 -5.00 -12.91 -26.36
N ASP A 350 -4.50 -13.96 -25.70
CA ASP A 350 -3.08 -14.34 -25.65
C ASP A 350 -2.18 -13.20 -25.13
N VAL A 351 -2.68 -12.40 -24.20
CA VAL A 351 -1.95 -11.30 -23.55
C VAL A 351 -1.71 -11.66 -22.09
N ASN A 352 -0.48 -11.46 -21.62
CA ASN A 352 -0.19 -11.66 -20.21
C ASN A 352 -0.35 -10.36 -19.43
N LEU A 353 -1.12 -10.41 -18.36
CA LEU A 353 -1.11 -9.37 -17.34
C LEU A 353 0.18 -9.46 -16.54
N THR A 354 0.90 -8.35 -16.51
CA THR A 354 2.17 -8.20 -15.79
C THR A 354 1.99 -7.49 -14.47
N SER A 355 1.07 -6.53 -14.44
CA SER A 355 0.64 -5.85 -13.23
C SER A 355 -0.86 -5.58 -13.28
N ILE A 356 -1.46 -5.62 -12.10
CA ILE A 356 -2.80 -5.11 -11.84
C ILE A 356 -2.67 -4.29 -10.56
N HIS A 357 -3.10 -3.03 -10.58
CA HIS A 357 -3.24 -2.24 -9.37
C HIS A 357 -4.71 -1.87 -9.19
N SER A 358 -5.30 -2.26 -8.05
CA SER A 358 -6.63 -1.80 -7.66
C SER A 358 -6.56 -0.34 -7.17
N ARG A 359 -7.54 0.47 -7.60
CA ARG A 359 -7.71 1.88 -7.24
C ARG A 359 -9.16 2.10 -6.81
N PRO A 360 -9.45 2.26 -5.52
CA PRO A 360 -10.77 2.69 -5.08
C PRO A 360 -11.08 4.09 -5.63
N ILE A 361 -12.22 4.24 -6.31
CA ILE A 361 -12.69 5.51 -6.90
C ILE A 361 -13.93 6.07 -6.22
N GLY A 362 -14.42 5.38 -5.19
CA GLY A 362 -15.66 5.65 -4.49
C GLY A 362 -15.98 4.53 -3.49
N PRO A 363 -17.02 4.68 -2.66
CA PRO A 363 -17.42 3.65 -1.70
C PRO A 363 -17.67 2.30 -2.38
N LYS A 364 -16.81 1.32 -2.07
CA LYS A 364 -16.80 -0.03 -2.66
C LYS A 364 -16.56 -0.09 -4.18
N THR A 365 -16.34 1.02 -4.88
CA THR A 365 -16.10 1.03 -6.34
C THR A 365 -14.63 1.13 -6.65
N TYR A 366 -14.13 0.33 -7.60
CA TYR A 366 -12.71 0.27 -7.95
C TYR A 366 -12.52 0.57 -9.43
N ALA A 367 -11.41 1.22 -9.76
CA ALA A 367 -10.73 1.19 -11.04
C ALA A 367 -9.53 0.24 -10.93
N PHE A 368 -9.07 -0.31 -12.05
CA PHE A 368 -7.92 -1.18 -12.09
C PHE A 368 -6.95 -0.67 -13.16
N LEU A 369 -5.71 -0.45 -12.76
CA LEU A 369 -4.62 -0.21 -13.68
C LEU A 369 -4.07 -1.56 -14.13
N LEU A 370 -4.13 -1.84 -15.41
CA LEU A 370 -3.73 -3.11 -16.01
C LEU A 370 -2.52 -2.89 -16.89
N GLU A 371 -1.39 -3.48 -16.51
CA GLU A 371 -0.20 -3.52 -17.36
C GLU A 371 -0.10 -4.87 -18.05
N MET A 372 0.04 -4.83 -19.36
CA MET A 372 -0.02 -6.01 -20.22
C MET A 372 1.27 -6.17 -21.02
N ASP A 373 1.89 -7.36 -20.95
CA ASP A 373 2.96 -7.78 -21.85
C ASP A 373 2.34 -8.42 -23.09
N ALA A 374 2.38 -7.67 -24.19
CA ALA A 374 1.93 -8.10 -25.50
C ALA A 374 3.09 -8.59 -26.38
N SER A 375 4.27 -8.87 -25.81
CA SER A 375 5.47 -9.27 -26.56
C SER A 375 5.32 -10.58 -27.33
N LYS A 376 4.28 -11.38 -27.05
CA LYS A 376 3.98 -12.62 -27.77
C LYS A 376 2.64 -12.55 -28.52
N THR A 377 1.93 -11.42 -28.48
CA THR A 377 0.58 -11.27 -29.03
C THR A 377 0.62 -10.67 -30.44
N SER A 378 -0.29 -11.11 -31.31
CA SER A 378 -0.42 -10.54 -32.66
C SER A 378 -1.23 -9.23 -32.66
N PRO A 379 -1.00 -8.32 -33.63
CA PRO A 379 -1.74 -7.05 -33.71
C PRO A 379 -3.25 -7.22 -33.81
N SER A 380 -3.71 -8.20 -34.59
CA SER A 380 -5.14 -8.49 -34.74
C SER A 380 -5.78 -8.96 -33.43
N ARG A 381 -5.06 -9.74 -32.62
CA ARG A 381 -5.54 -10.16 -31.29
C ARG A 381 -5.54 -9.00 -30.29
N MET A 382 -4.55 -8.12 -30.32
CA MET A 382 -4.57 -6.89 -29.52
C MET A 382 -5.78 -6.01 -29.86
N ASN A 383 -6.10 -5.86 -31.15
CA ASN A 383 -7.29 -5.12 -31.56
C ASN A 383 -8.60 -5.77 -31.07
N ILE A 384 -8.69 -7.10 -31.07
CA ILE A 384 -9.83 -7.81 -30.49
C ILE A 384 -9.93 -7.51 -28.99
N LEU A 385 -8.82 -7.60 -28.25
CA LEU A 385 -8.79 -7.29 -26.83
C LEU A 385 -9.28 -5.86 -26.54
N PHE A 386 -8.80 -4.88 -27.29
CA PHE A 386 -9.21 -3.49 -27.08
C PHE A 386 -10.69 -3.26 -27.35
N ASN A 387 -11.24 -3.91 -28.39
CA ASN A 387 -12.66 -3.86 -28.63
C ASN A 387 -13.44 -4.57 -27.51
N GLN A 388 -12.97 -5.71 -27.02
CA GLN A 388 -13.57 -6.40 -25.88
C GLN A 388 -13.60 -5.50 -24.65
N LEU A 389 -12.47 -4.93 -24.22
CA LEU A 389 -12.42 -4.03 -23.07
C LEU A 389 -13.32 -2.80 -23.25
N ARG A 390 -13.34 -2.20 -24.44
CA ARG A 390 -14.16 -1.01 -24.75
C ARG A 390 -15.66 -1.28 -24.70
N TYR A 391 -16.08 -2.47 -25.11
CA TYR A 391 -17.49 -2.85 -25.22
C TYR A 391 -17.92 -3.85 -24.14
N ASN A 392 -17.08 -4.12 -23.14
CA ASN A 392 -17.39 -5.01 -22.04
C ASN A 392 -18.47 -4.36 -21.17
N SER A 393 -19.60 -5.06 -20.99
CA SER A 393 -20.74 -4.57 -20.22
C SER A 393 -20.46 -4.36 -18.73
N HIS A 394 -19.37 -4.93 -18.22
CA HIS A 394 -18.92 -4.76 -16.84
C HIS A 394 -17.98 -3.56 -16.67
N ILE A 395 -17.54 -2.91 -17.76
CA ILE A 395 -16.62 -1.79 -17.72
C ILE A 395 -17.37 -0.50 -18.06
N ARG A 396 -17.44 0.40 -17.09
CA ARG A 396 -18.04 1.73 -17.24
C ARG A 396 -17.17 2.67 -18.04
N ASN A 397 -15.86 2.58 -17.86
CA ASN A 397 -14.90 3.43 -18.54
C ASN A 397 -13.56 2.70 -18.75
N VAL A 398 -12.89 3.00 -19.86
CA VAL A 398 -11.54 2.51 -20.18
C VAL A 398 -10.71 3.69 -20.62
N VAL A 399 -9.60 3.95 -19.93
CA VAL A 399 -8.66 5.02 -20.25
C VAL A 399 -7.32 4.42 -20.64
N TRP A 400 -6.79 4.85 -21.77
CA TRP A 400 -5.46 4.47 -22.22
C TRP A 400 -4.42 5.38 -21.60
N ILE A 401 -3.38 4.79 -21.01
CA ILE A 401 -2.34 5.56 -20.33
C ILE A 401 -1.09 5.62 -21.21
N CYS A 402 -0.59 4.47 -21.68
CA CYS A 402 0.58 4.45 -22.54
C CYS A 402 0.76 3.13 -23.30
N SER A 403 1.53 3.19 -24.38
CA SER A 403 2.00 2.05 -25.14
C SER A 403 3.40 2.30 -25.65
N THR A 404 4.22 1.25 -25.66
CA THR A 404 5.50 1.29 -26.40
C THR A 404 5.29 1.08 -27.91
N ASP A 405 6.17 1.68 -28.69
CA ASP A 405 6.01 2.07 -30.10
C ASP A 405 6.07 0.90 -31.10
N SER A 406 5.18 -0.09 -30.98
CA SER A 406 5.21 -1.31 -31.80
C SER A 406 4.12 -1.41 -32.86
N LEU A 407 3.13 -0.52 -32.89
CA LEU A 407 2.04 -0.56 -33.87
C LEU A 407 1.49 0.84 -34.19
N LYS A 408 2.04 1.48 -35.24
CA LYS A 408 1.48 2.72 -35.82
C LYS A 408 -0.01 2.60 -36.22
N GLU A 409 -0.51 1.38 -36.41
CA GLU A 409 -1.92 1.10 -36.73
C GLU A 409 -2.85 1.17 -35.50
N LEU A 410 -2.32 1.04 -34.28
CA LEU A 410 -3.11 1.13 -33.04
C LEU A 410 -3.31 2.56 -32.53
N GLN A 411 -2.48 3.53 -32.96
CA GLN A 411 -2.68 4.95 -32.67
C GLN A 411 -4.05 5.45 -33.17
N ALA A 412 -4.60 4.82 -34.21
CA ALA A 412 -5.94 5.11 -34.72
C ALA A 412 -7.09 4.62 -33.82
N LEU A 413 -6.78 3.86 -32.76
CA LEU A 413 -7.73 3.35 -31.76
C LEU A 413 -7.62 4.08 -30.42
N GLU A 414 -6.64 4.96 -30.24
CA GLU A 414 -6.57 5.87 -29.10
C GLU A 414 -7.85 6.72 -29.07
N PRO A 415 -8.50 6.88 -27.91
CA PRO A 415 -9.64 7.77 -27.81
C PRO A 415 -9.17 9.18 -28.14
N VAL A 416 -9.73 9.77 -29.19
CA VAL A 416 -9.69 11.22 -29.37
C VAL A 416 -10.45 11.78 -28.17
N GLU A 417 -9.77 12.55 -27.31
CA GLU A 417 -10.43 13.31 -26.24
C GLU A 417 -11.60 14.12 -26.85
N PRO A 418 -12.74 14.25 -26.13
CA PRO A 418 -13.84 15.09 -26.61
C PRO A 418 -13.44 16.54 -26.85
#